data_AF-A0A3D2TJ88-F1
#
_entry.id   AF-A0A3D2TJ88-F1
#
_cell.length_a   1.000
_cell.length_b   1.000
_cell.length_c   1.000
_cell.angle_alpha   90.00
_cell.angle_beta   90.00
_cell.angle_gamma   90.00
#
_symmetry.space_group_name_H-M   'P 1'
#
loop_
_entity.id
_entity.type
_entity.pdbx_description
1 polymer ?
#
loop_
_entity_poly.entity_id
_entity_poly.type
_entity_poly.pdbx_seq_one_letter_code
_entity_poly.pdbx_strand_id
1 'polypeptide(L)'
;MHHSPPPFDAQLIERLVADYPTPFYVYHEDGIRQRVRELYKAFAWNPGFQQFFAIKATPNPHVVSILQEEGCGADCSSVAELVLCEKIGLSGESVMFTSNNTTVSEFAIAAKVGAVINLDSPQLLDKLQQLPTLPAVVSFRYNPGEERSGNVIIGDPQESKFGCNKEQILEGYQRCKALGFERFGLHAMVVSNELEIASLLDTAEMLFELARLVQEKTGIPVEFINLGGGIGVPYRPGEKEVNLQEFGAGVQKLYQSILV
;
A
#
# COMPACT_ATOMS: atom_id res chain seq x y z
N MET A 1 -31.41 -14.34 1.54
CA MET A 1 -30.35 -13.53 0.89
C MET A 1 -29.79 -12.62 1.97
N HIS A 2 -28.56 -12.87 2.43
CA HIS A 2 -27.92 -12.01 3.42
C HIS A 2 -27.35 -10.80 2.68
N HIS A 3 -28.13 -9.72 2.60
CA HIS A 3 -27.60 -8.40 2.26
C HIS A 3 -27.33 -7.70 3.58
N SER A 4 -26.10 -7.23 3.79
CA SER A 4 -25.89 -6.16 4.74
C SER A 4 -26.65 -4.95 4.20
N PRO A 5 -27.65 -4.42 4.91
CA PRO A 5 -28.36 -3.23 4.46
C PRO A 5 -27.33 -2.08 4.30
N PRO A 6 -27.57 -1.13 3.39
CA PRO A 6 -26.74 0.06 3.31
C PRO A 6 -26.70 0.73 4.70
N PRO A 7 -25.58 1.39 5.07
CA PRO A 7 -25.45 2.02 6.38
C PRO A 7 -26.42 3.21 6.58
N PHE A 8 -27.14 3.59 5.54
CA PHE A 8 -28.09 4.69 5.52
C PHE A 8 -29.49 4.16 5.23
N ASP A 9 -30.47 4.58 6.02
CA ASP A 9 -31.88 4.31 5.74
C ASP A 9 -32.44 5.26 4.68
N ALA A 10 -33.58 4.89 4.10
CA ALA A 10 -34.23 5.69 3.05
C ALA A 10 -34.60 7.10 3.53
N GLN A 11 -34.98 7.26 4.80
CA GLN A 11 -35.39 8.54 5.38
C GLN A 11 -34.22 9.53 5.47
N LEU A 12 -33.02 9.06 5.81
CA LEU A 12 -31.81 9.87 5.77
C LEU A 12 -31.51 10.31 4.33
N ILE A 13 -31.58 9.41 3.36
CA ILE A 13 -31.31 9.76 1.95
C ILE A 13 -32.32 10.78 1.42
N GLU A 14 -33.61 10.61 1.69
CA GLU A 14 -34.65 11.57 1.27
C GLU A 14 -34.40 12.96 1.86
N ARG A 15 -33.98 13.07 3.13
CA ARG A 15 -33.60 14.35 3.75
C ARG A 15 -32.40 14.97 3.05
N LEU A 16 -31.34 14.20 2.78
CA LEU A 16 -30.16 14.72 2.08
C LEU A 16 -30.49 15.20 0.66
N VAL A 17 -31.39 14.53 -0.07
CA VAL A 17 -31.84 14.96 -1.41
C VAL A 17 -32.62 16.28 -1.35
N ALA A 18 -33.34 16.55 -0.27
CA ALA A 18 -34.03 17.83 -0.09
C ALA A 18 -33.05 18.99 0.15
N ASP A 19 -31.94 18.73 0.84
CA ASP A 19 -30.95 19.75 1.24
C ASP A 19 -29.81 19.93 0.23
N TYR A 20 -29.49 18.90 -0.57
CA TYR A 20 -28.34 18.88 -1.48
C TYR A 20 -28.74 18.49 -2.92
N PRO A 21 -28.29 19.24 -3.95
CA PRO A 21 -28.52 18.87 -5.35
C PRO A 21 -27.92 17.51 -5.71
N THR A 22 -28.63 16.73 -6.51
CA THR A 22 -28.17 15.44 -7.02
C THR A 22 -27.45 15.56 -8.37
N PRO A 23 -26.42 14.71 -8.65
CA PRO A 23 -25.92 13.62 -7.81
C PRO A 23 -24.96 14.09 -6.72
N PHE A 24 -24.93 13.38 -5.59
CA PHE A 24 -23.96 13.58 -4.50
C PHE A 24 -23.35 12.25 -4.03
N TYR A 25 -22.21 12.35 -3.34
CA TYR A 25 -21.60 11.24 -2.60
C TYR A 25 -21.90 11.39 -1.11
N VAL A 26 -22.14 10.26 -0.41
CA VAL A 26 -22.24 10.22 1.05
C VAL A 26 -21.15 9.31 1.59
N TYR A 27 -20.35 9.83 2.51
CA TYR A 27 -19.30 9.08 3.19
C TYR A 27 -19.77 8.76 4.61
N HIS A 28 -19.72 7.48 5.01
CA HIS A 28 -20.05 7.03 6.36
C HIS A 28 -18.79 7.06 7.23
N GLU A 29 -18.55 8.15 7.95
CA GLU A 29 -17.33 8.33 8.76
C GLU A 29 -17.13 7.19 9.78
N ASP A 30 -18.18 6.84 10.55
CA ASP A 30 -18.09 5.76 11.53
C ASP A 30 -17.71 4.42 10.88
N GLY A 31 -18.23 4.15 9.68
CA GLY A 31 -17.87 2.98 8.89
C GLY A 31 -16.40 2.99 8.47
N ILE A 32 -15.88 4.13 8.03
CA ILE A 32 -14.46 4.29 7.65
C ILE A 32 -13.57 3.99 8.86
N ARG A 33 -13.85 4.64 10.01
CA ARG A 33 -13.09 4.45 11.25
C ARG A 33 -13.15 3.01 11.73
N GLN A 34 -14.33 2.39 11.67
CA GLN A 34 -14.51 1.00 12.06
C GLN A 34 -13.64 0.06 11.22
N ARG A 35 -13.63 0.21 9.89
CA ARG A 35 -12.81 -0.65 9.00
C ARG A 35 -11.32 -0.53 9.29
N VAL A 36 -10.84 0.68 9.55
CA VAL A 36 -9.43 0.90 9.95
C VAL A 36 -9.11 0.15 11.25
N ARG A 37 -9.95 0.31 12.28
CA ARG A 37 -9.76 -0.35 13.59
C ARG A 37 -9.80 -1.88 13.48
N GLU A 38 -10.68 -2.43 12.64
CA GLU A 38 -10.75 -3.88 12.38
C GLU A 38 -9.46 -4.41 11.75
N LEU A 39 -8.85 -3.64 10.83
CA LEU A 39 -7.58 -3.98 10.21
C LEU A 39 -6.41 -3.90 11.21
N TYR A 40 -6.30 -2.83 11.99
CA TYR A 40 -5.30 -2.73 13.07
C TYR A 40 -5.44 -3.88 14.07
N LYS A 41 -6.67 -4.26 14.43
CA LYS A 41 -6.92 -5.40 15.31
C LYS A 41 -6.41 -6.72 14.70
N ALA A 42 -6.62 -6.94 13.41
CA ALA A 42 -6.17 -8.15 12.72
C ALA A 42 -4.64 -8.30 12.68
N PHE A 43 -3.92 -7.16 12.65
CA PHE A 43 -2.46 -7.12 12.62
C PHE A 43 -1.83 -6.73 13.96
N ALA A 44 -2.59 -6.73 15.06
CA ALA A 44 -2.11 -6.32 16.38
C ALA A 44 -0.97 -7.19 16.95
N TRP A 45 -0.73 -8.37 16.36
CA TRP A 45 0.43 -9.21 16.68
C TRP A 45 1.76 -8.59 16.24
N ASN A 46 1.74 -7.65 15.28
CA ASN A 46 2.90 -6.89 14.84
C ASN A 46 2.81 -5.45 15.41
N PRO A 47 3.59 -5.10 16.44
CA PRO A 47 3.55 -3.76 17.02
C PRO A 47 4.03 -2.66 16.05
N GLY A 48 4.74 -3.04 14.98
CA GLY A 48 5.16 -2.13 13.90
C GLY A 48 4.19 -2.08 12.72
N PHE A 49 3.00 -2.69 12.80
CA PHE A 49 2.03 -2.63 11.72
C PHE A 49 1.51 -1.19 11.54
N GLN A 50 1.53 -0.72 10.30
CA GLN A 50 0.97 0.56 9.90
C GLN A 50 0.15 0.38 8.62
N GLN A 51 -1.07 0.92 8.63
CA GLN A 51 -1.91 0.96 7.43
C GLN A 51 -1.55 2.19 6.59
N PHE A 52 -1.20 2.00 5.33
CA PHE A 52 -1.05 3.09 4.36
C PHE A 52 -2.29 3.14 3.46
N PHE A 53 -3.07 4.21 3.55
CA PHE A 53 -4.22 4.39 2.66
C PHE A 53 -3.77 4.82 1.26
N ALA A 54 -4.20 4.09 0.23
CA ALA A 54 -3.94 4.46 -1.15
C ALA A 54 -4.78 5.68 -1.54
N ILE A 55 -4.15 6.86 -1.61
CA ILE A 55 -4.86 8.15 -1.79
C ILE A 55 -5.69 8.17 -3.08
N LYS A 56 -5.19 7.52 -4.14
CA LYS A 56 -5.90 7.34 -5.42
C LYS A 56 -7.32 6.78 -5.30
N ALA A 57 -7.62 6.03 -4.23
CA ALA A 57 -8.96 5.46 -4.01
C ALA A 57 -9.98 6.55 -3.67
N THR A 58 -9.61 7.57 -2.89
CA THR A 58 -10.47 8.70 -2.53
C THR A 58 -9.60 9.89 -2.11
N PRO A 59 -9.13 10.72 -3.06
CA PRO A 59 -8.26 11.88 -2.77
C PRO A 59 -9.05 13.08 -2.21
N ASN A 60 -9.84 12.83 -1.16
CA ASN A 60 -10.63 13.82 -0.45
C ASN A 60 -9.92 14.17 0.88
N PRO A 61 -9.50 15.43 1.10
CA PRO A 61 -8.72 15.79 2.27
C PRO A 61 -9.45 15.54 3.60
N HIS A 62 -10.79 15.61 3.64
CA HIS A 62 -11.56 15.29 4.85
C HIS A 62 -11.53 13.80 5.16
N VAL A 63 -11.69 12.94 4.14
CA VAL A 63 -11.60 11.48 4.31
C VAL A 63 -10.18 11.08 4.72
N VAL A 64 -9.16 11.66 4.10
CA VAL A 64 -7.76 11.37 4.45
C VAL A 64 -7.43 11.88 5.87
N SER A 65 -7.97 13.02 6.30
CA SER A 65 -7.84 13.50 7.69
C SER A 65 -8.45 12.52 8.70
N ILE A 66 -9.65 12.00 8.41
CA ILE A 66 -10.30 10.96 9.26
C ILE A 66 -9.40 9.72 9.36
N LEU A 67 -8.82 9.27 8.26
CA LEU A 67 -7.91 8.12 8.24
C LEU A 67 -6.61 8.39 9.03
N GLN A 68 -6.05 9.59 8.89
CA GLN A 68 -4.88 10.04 9.66
C GLN A 68 -5.17 10.06 11.16
N GLU A 69 -6.35 10.50 11.59
CA GLU A 69 -6.76 10.48 13.00
C GLU A 69 -6.86 9.05 13.57
N GLU A 70 -7.15 8.06 12.74
CA GLU A 70 -7.12 6.64 13.10
C GLU A 70 -5.72 6.00 12.98
N GLY A 71 -4.68 6.81 12.70
CA GLY A 71 -3.28 6.37 12.66
C GLY A 71 -2.78 5.88 11.30
N CYS A 72 -3.58 5.99 10.23
CA CYS A 72 -3.15 5.60 8.89
C CYS A 72 -2.07 6.54 8.34
N GLY A 73 -1.10 5.97 7.65
CA GLY A 73 -0.25 6.66 6.69
C GLY A 73 -0.93 6.81 5.32
N ALA A 74 -0.19 7.32 4.34
CA ALA A 74 -0.65 7.51 2.96
C ALA A 74 0.32 6.89 1.95
N ASP A 75 -0.21 6.14 1.00
CA ASP A 75 0.50 5.75 -0.22
C ASP A 75 0.09 6.69 -1.36
N CYS A 76 1.06 7.49 -1.80
CA CYS A 76 0.94 8.51 -2.82
C CYS A 76 1.59 8.02 -4.12
N SER A 77 0.93 8.24 -5.24
CA SER A 77 1.39 7.91 -6.59
C SER A 77 1.65 9.16 -7.46
N SER A 78 1.33 10.35 -6.96
CA SER A 78 1.53 11.62 -7.68
C SER A 78 1.90 12.78 -6.75
N VAL A 79 2.44 13.87 -7.33
CA VAL A 79 2.72 15.12 -6.61
C VAL A 79 1.47 15.73 -5.99
N ALA A 80 0.32 15.64 -6.66
CA ALA A 80 -0.93 16.18 -6.13
C ALA A 80 -1.31 15.50 -4.80
N GLU A 81 -1.05 14.20 -4.67
CA GLU A 81 -1.31 13.43 -3.45
C GLU A 81 -0.28 13.75 -2.37
N LEU A 82 1.00 13.97 -2.73
CA LEU A 82 2.02 14.47 -1.79
C LEU A 82 1.66 15.86 -1.23
N VAL A 83 1.17 16.76 -2.10
CA VAL A 83 0.70 18.09 -1.68
C VAL A 83 -0.52 17.98 -0.79
N LEU A 84 -1.45 17.07 -1.08
CA LEU A 84 -2.59 16.80 -0.19
C LEU A 84 -2.10 16.39 1.20
N CYS A 85 -1.15 15.45 1.29
CA CYS A 85 -0.56 15.01 2.55
C CYS A 85 0.09 16.18 3.31
N GLU A 86 0.91 16.99 2.64
CA GLU A 86 1.53 18.18 3.24
C GLU A 86 0.47 19.16 3.80
N LYS A 87 -0.65 19.36 3.08
CA LYS A 87 -1.72 20.28 3.49
C LYS A 87 -2.50 19.82 4.71
N ILE A 88 -2.59 18.51 4.95
CA ILE A 88 -3.24 17.94 6.14
C ILE A 88 -2.23 17.60 7.25
N GLY A 89 -0.94 17.93 7.05
CA GLY A 89 0.12 17.69 8.04
C GLY A 89 0.61 16.25 8.12
N LEU A 90 0.32 15.42 7.12
CA LEU A 90 0.87 14.06 7.01
C LEU A 90 2.25 14.12 6.33
N SER A 91 3.27 13.59 6.99
CA SER A 91 4.67 13.71 6.57
C SER A 91 5.54 12.59 7.15
N GLY A 92 6.82 12.57 6.80
CA GLY A 92 7.79 11.59 7.23
C GLY A 92 7.49 10.19 6.70
N GLU A 93 7.91 9.18 7.46
CA GLU A 93 7.79 7.77 7.07
C GLU A 93 6.34 7.25 7.07
N SER A 94 5.39 8.06 7.53
CA SER A 94 3.95 7.79 7.36
C SER A 94 3.43 8.14 5.96
N VAL A 95 4.28 8.66 5.08
CA VAL A 95 3.98 8.85 3.65
C VAL A 95 4.90 7.95 2.84
N MET A 96 4.33 7.18 1.93
CA MET A 96 5.07 6.38 0.95
C MET A 96 4.81 6.97 -0.44
N PHE A 97 5.84 7.06 -1.27
CA PHE A 97 5.71 7.53 -2.65
C PHE A 97 6.00 6.39 -3.63
N THR A 98 4.94 5.84 -4.22
CA THR A 98 4.94 4.72 -5.15
C THR A 98 4.56 5.20 -6.56
N SER A 99 5.58 5.62 -7.32
CA SER A 99 5.43 6.14 -8.69
C SER A 99 6.41 5.45 -9.65
N ASN A 100 5.96 5.19 -10.88
CA ASN A 100 6.69 4.38 -11.85
C ASN A 100 7.53 5.16 -12.87
N ASN A 101 7.27 6.45 -13.05
CA ASN A 101 8.04 7.29 -13.96
C ASN A 101 8.37 8.64 -13.32
N THR A 102 9.09 8.58 -12.21
CA THR A 102 9.35 9.73 -11.35
C THR A 102 10.52 10.57 -11.87
N THR A 103 10.35 11.88 -11.88
CA THR A 103 11.38 12.88 -12.20
C THR A 103 12.17 13.29 -10.96
N VAL A 104 13.33 13.92 -11.14
CA VAL A 104 14.15 14.43 -10.02
C VAL A 104 13.39 15.45 -9.18
N SER A 105 12.60 16.33 -9.82
CA SER A 105 11.78 17.32 -9.12
C SER A 105 10.68 16.68 -8.27
N GLU A 106 10.07 15.59 -8.74
CA GLU A 106 9.05 14.87 -7.99
C GLU A 106 9.68 14.13 -6.80
N PHE A 107 10.86 13.53 -6.97
CA PHE A 107 11.63 12.97 -5.86
C PHE A 107 12.01 14.04 -4.83
N ALA A 108 12.36 15.26 -5.27
CA ALA A 108 12.68 16.35 -4.35
C ALA A 108 11.45 16.76 -3.51
N ILE A 109 10.24 16.74 -4.08
CA ILE A 109 9.00 16.99 -3.35
C ILE A 109 8.74 15.87 -2.34
N ALA A 110 8.86 14.60 -2.75
CA ALA A 110 8.71 13.46 -1.85
C ALA A 110 9.72 13.52 -0.68
N ALA A 111 10.98 13.86 -0.96
CA ALA A 111 12.02 14.03 0.05
C ALA A 111 11.72 15.21 1.00
N LYS A 112 11.16 16.32 0.50
CA LYS A 112 10.73 17.45 1.34
C LYS A 112 9.62 17.04 2.32
N VAL A 113 8.69 16.19 1.89
CA VAL A 113 7.65 15.62 2.76
C VAL A 113 8.23 14.56 3.71
N GLY A 114 9.44 14.06 3.45
CA GLY A 114 10.07 12.99 4.23
C GLY A 114 9.55 11.60 3.89
N ALA A 115 8.93 11.43 2.71
CA ALA A 115 8.28 10.19 2.30
C ALA A 115 9.28 9.05 2.08
N VAL A 116 8.88 7.83 2.40
CA VAL A 116 9.57 6.61 1.98
C VAL A 116 9.45 6.47 0.46
N ILE A 117 10.58 6.31 -0.22
CA ILE A 117 10.59 6.18 -1.68
C ILE A 117 10.46 4.71 -2.08
N ASN A 118 9.40 4.39 -2.82
CA ASN A 118 9.17 3.07 -3.38
C ASN A 118 9.49 3.08 -4.88
N LEU A 119 10.65 2.52 -5.22
CA LEU A 119 11.17 2.50 -6.58
C LEU A 119 10.53 1.38 -7.40
N ASP A 120 10.08 1.76 -8.58
CA ASP A 120 9.47 0.84 -9.54
C ASP A 120 10.51 0.21 -10.48
N SER A 121 11.74 0.75 -10.50
CA SER A 121 12.84 0.31 -11.35
C SER A 121 14.19 0.73 -10.74
N PRO A 122 15.27 -0.07 -10.85
CA PRO A 122 16.60 0.33 -10.37
C PRO A 122 17.18 1.53 -11.11
N GLN A 123 16.74 1.81 -12.33
CA GLN A 123 17.17 2.97 -13.12
C GLN A 123 16.70 4.30 -12.51
N LEU A 124 15.63 4.29 -11.71
CA LEU A 124 15.18 5.50 -11.00
C LEU A 124 16.16 5.94 -9.91
N LEU A 125 17.07 5.06 -9.47
CA LEU A 125 18.14 5.39 -8.54
C LEU A 125 19.05 6.50 -9.10
N ASP A 126 19.31 6.50 -10.41
CA ASP A 126 20.16 7.50 -11.08
C ASP A 126 19.57 8.92 -10.97
N LYS A 127 18.24 9.02 -10.86
CA LYS A 127 17.53 10.29 -10.60
C LYS A 127 17.54 10.63 -9.11
N LEU A 128 17.36 9.63 -8.25
CA LEU A 128 17.34 9.82 -6.79
C LEU A 128 18.71 10.31 -6.26
N GLN A 129 19.81 9.86 -6.86
CA GLN A 129 21.17 10.31 -6.54
C GLN A 129 21.45 11.79 -6.84
N GLN A 130 20.61 12.43 -7.66
CA GLN A 130 20.74 13.85 -7.97
C GLN A 130 20.18 14.74 -6.87
N LEU A 131 19.53 14.16 -5.85
CA LEU A 131 19.08 14.90 -4.69
C LEU A 131 20.27 15.34 -3.81
N PRO A 132 20.18 16.50 -3.13
CA PRO A 132 21.22 16.95 -2.20
C PRO A 132 21.47 15.99 -1.03
N THR A 133 20.45 15.18 -0.68
CA THR A 133 20.50 14.20 0.39
C THR A 133 19.65 13.01 -0.01
N LEU A 134 20.19 11.81 0.17
CA LEU A 134 19.44 10.58 -0.09
C LEU A 134 18.35 10.40 0.98
N PRO A 135 17.17 9.87 0.62
CA PRO A 135 16.19 9.44 1.61
C PRO A 135 16.79 8.40 2.56
N ALA A 136 16.38 8.42 3.82
CA ALA A 136 16.87 7.46 4.82
C ALA A 136 16.48 6.02 4.48
N VAL A 137 15.31 5.85 3.84
CA VAL A 137 14.72 4.55 3.54
C VAL A 137 14.39 4.46 2.05
N VAL A 138 14.76 3.32 1.45
CA VAL A 138 14.39 2.99 0.07
C VAL A 138 13.66 1.65 0.04
N SER A 139 12.61 1.57 -0.76
CA SER A 139 11.87 0.35 -1.04
C SER A 139 11.87 0.07 -2.52
N PHE A 140 11.80 -1.21 -2.91
CA PHE A 140 11.46 -1.58 -4.29
C PHE A 140 10.09 -2.25 -4.37
N ARG A 141 9.35 -1.88 -5.41
CA ARG A 141 8.14 -2.59 -5.81
C ARG A 141 8.53 -3.83 -6.60
N TYR A 142 8.19 -4.99 -6.08
CA TYR A 142 8.32 -6.27 -6.74
C TYR A 142 7.14 -6.55 -7.67
N ASN A 143 7.48 -7.09 -8.84
CA ASN A 143 6.58 -7.68 -9.79
C ASN A 143 6.97 -9.14 -10.04
N PRO A 144 6.09 -10.11 -9.76
CA PRO A 144 6.39 -11.53 -9.94
C PRO A 144 6.45 -12.01 -11.39
N GLY A 145 6.01 -11.21 -12.37
CA GLY A 145 5.98 -11.62 -13.78
C GLY A 145 5.22 -12.94 -13.96
N GLU A 146 5.83 -13.91 -14.65
CA GLU A 146 5.19 -15.21 -14.95
C GLU A 146 4.99 -16.11 -13.73
N GLU A 147 5.66 -15.83 -12.61
CA GLU A 147 5.58 -16.67 -11.41
C GLU A 147 4.19 -16.62 -10.75
N ARG A 148 3.40 -15.60 -11.05
CA ARG A 148 2.05 -15.41 -10.51
C ARG A 148 1.13 -14.78 -11.56
N SER A 149 -0.13 -15.20 -11.55
CA SER A 149 -1.20 -14.48 -12.22
C SER A 149 -1.74 -13.39 -11.31
N GLY A 150 -2.01 -12.20 -11.85
CA GLY A 150 -2.86 -11.21 -11.19
C GLY A 150 -4.33 -11.59 -11.34
N ASN A 151 -5.23 -10.66 -11.04
CA ASN A 151 -6.66 -10.86 -11.24
C ASN A 151 -7.23 -9.91 -12.30
N VAL A 152 -8.49 -10.14 -12.69
CA VAL A 152 -9.17 -9.44 -13.79
C VAL A 152 -9.12 -7.91 -13.65
N ILE A 153 -9.03 -7.40 -12.43
CA ILE A 153 -9.11 -5.96 -12.15
C ILE A 153 -7.74 -5.29 -12.28
N ILE A 154 -6.67 -5.94 -11.81
CA ILE A 154 -5.32 -5.38 -11.87
C ILE A 154 -4.55 -5.75 -13.15
N GLY A 155 -4.94 -6.84 -13.82
CA GLY A 155 -4.28 -7.37 -15.01
C GLY A 155 -3.19 -8.41 -14.70
N ASP A 156 -2.53 -8.89 -15.75
CA ASP A 156 -1.44 -9.86 -15.64
C ASP A 156 -0.11 -9.16 -15.26
N PRO A 157 0.60 -9.59 -14.21
CA PRO A 157 1.91 -9.07 -13.83
C PRO A 157 2.95 -9.12 -14.95
N GLN A 158 2.86 -10.08 -15.88
CA GLN A 158 3.75 -10.20 -17.04
C GLN A 158 3.65 -9.00 -17.98
N GLU A 159 2.43 -8.52 -18.20
CA GLU A 159 2.13 -7.39 -19.07
C GLU A 159 2.23 -6.04 -18.33
N SER A 160 2.52 -6.09 -17.04
CA SER A 160 2.58 -4.91 -16.18
C SER A 160 3.87 -4.14 -16.40
N LYS A 161 3.72 -2.84 -16.69
CA LYS A 161 4.83 -1.88 -16.72
C LYS A 161 5.41 -1.54 -15.34
N PHE A 162 4.86 -2.13 -14.27
CA PHE A 162 5.17 -1.74 -12.90
C PHE A 162 6.12 -2.72 -12.23
N GLY A 163 7.04 -2.19 -11.43
CA GLY A 163 7.87 -2.94 -10.51
C GLY A 163 9.05 -3.66 -11.18
N CYS A 164 9.84 -4.29 -10.32
CA CYS A 164 11.08 -4.96 -10.64
C CYS A 164 10.92 -6.48 -10.50
N ASN A 165 11.63 -7.25 -11.32
CA ASN A 165 11.82 -8.68 -11.05
C ASN A 165 12.84 -8.91 -9.92
N LYS A 166 13.05 -10.18 -9.54
CA LYS A 166 13.94 -10.54 -8.41
C LYS A 166 15.38 -10.08 -8.66
N GLU A 167 15.90 -10.31 -9.85
CA GLU A 167 17.28 -9.96 -10.22
C GLU A 167 17.52 -8.45 -10.13
N GLN A 168 16.58 -7.67 -10.66
CA GLN A 168 16.60 -6.21 -10.60
C GLN A 168 16.56 -5.70 -9.16
N ILE A 169 15.78 -6.32 -8.27
CA ILE A 169 15.74 -5.95 -6.86
C ILE A 169 17.07 -6.25 -6.17
N LEU A 170 17.65 -7.43 -6.41
CA LEU A 170 18.94 -7.81 -5.83
C LEU A 170 20.05 -6.84 -6.26
N GLU A 171 20.13 -6.55 -7.57
CA GLU A 171 21.08 -5.56 -8.10
C GLU A 171 20.80 -4.16 -7.53
N GLY A 172 19.53 -3.74 -7.54
CA GLY A 172 19.09 -2.44 -7.05
C GLY A 172 19.47 -2.20 -5.60
N TYR A 173 19.27 -3.17 -4.70
CA TYR A 173 19.67 -3.05 -3.31
C TYR A 173 21.18 -3.02 -3.10
N GLN A 174 21.94 -3.83 -3.85
CA GLN A 174 23.41 -3.76 -3.80
C GLN A 174 23.91 -2.37 -4.21
N ARG A 175 23.34 -1.79 -5.27
CA ARG A 175 23.63 -0.41 -5.70
C ARG A 175 23.24 0.59 -4.62
N CYS A 176 22.05 0.49 -4.03
CA CYS A 176 21.62 1.38 -2.95
C CYS A 176 22.57 1.31 -1.74
N LYS A 177 22.97 0.10 -1.31
CA LYS A 177 23.95 -0.08 -0.22
C LYS A 177 25.29 0.58 -0.53
N ALA A 178 25.80 0.42 -1.77
CA ALA A 178 27.05 1.05 -2.19
C ALA A 178 26.98 2.59 -2.19
N LEU A 179 25.78 3.17 -2.31
CA LEU A 179 25.53 4.60 -2.24
C LEU A 179 25.29 5.13 -0.83
N GLY A 180 25.23 4.25 0.18
CA GLY A 180 25.05 4.62 1.57
C GLY A 180 23.60 4.59 2.07
N PHE A 181 22.67 3.96 1.35
CA PHE A 181 21.37 3.63 1.96
C PHE A 181 21.57 2.58 3.07
N GLU A 182 20.88 2.77 4.19
CA GLU A 182 21.00 1.90 5.37
C GLU A 182 19.72 1.11 5.67
N ARG A 183 18.56 1.61 5.23
CA ARG A 183 17.24 1.06 5.55
C ARG A 183 16.49 0.69 4.28
N PHE A 184 15.97 -0.53 4.26
CA PHE A 184 15.44 -1.16 3.06
C PHE A 184 14.07 -1.74 3.33
N GLY A 185 13.10 -1.42 2.48
CA GLY A 185 11.77 -2.01 2.52
C GLY A 185 11.46 -2.78 1.25
N LEU A 186 10.45 -3.64 1.28
CA LEU A 186 9.98 -4.34 0.09
C LEU A 186 8.48 -4.11 -0.06
N HIS A 187 8.00 -3.98 -1.29
CA HIS A 187 6.59 -3.77 -1.57
C HIS A 187 6.12 -4.62 -2.75
N ALA A 188 4.87 -5.08 -2.79
CA ALA A 188 4.23 -5.55 -4.02
C ALA A 188 2.77 -5.15 -4.07
N MET A 189 2.20 -5.11 -5.27
CA MET A 189 0.76 -4.98 -5.48
C MET A 189 0.39 -5.89 -6.66
N VAL A 190 -0.15 -7.06 -6.36
CA VAL A 190 -0.39 -8.15 -7.32
C VAL A 190 -1.87 -8.38 -7.60
N VAL A 191 -2.75 -7.95 -6.69
CA VAL A 191 -4.21 -8.15 -6.79
C VAL A 191 -4.97 -6.85 -6.57
N SER A 192 -6.21 -6.78 -7.04
CA SER A 192 -7.14 -5.68 -6.74
C SER A 192 -8.55 -6.20 -6.52
N ASN A 193 -9.22 -5.72 -5.47
CA ASN A 193 -10.53 -6.20 -5.03
C ASN A 193 -10.63 -7.74 -4.92
N GLU A 194 -9.61 -8.35 -4.32
CA GLU A 194 -9.53 -9.79 -4.08
C GLU A 194 -10.36 -10.16 -2.85
N LEU A 195 -11.25 -11.14 -3.02
CA LEU A 195 -12.11 -11.64 -1.95
C LEU A 195 -11.58 -12.96 -1.35
N GLU A 196 -10.67 -13.63 -2.05
CA GLU A 196 -10.10 -14.90 -1.61
C GLU A 196 -8.86 -14.70 -0.74
N ILE A 197 -8.95 -15.11 0.53
CA ILE A 197 -7.86 -14.99 1.51
C ILE A 197 -6.59 -15.70 1.02
N ALA A 198 -6.72 -16.86 0.37
CA ALA A 198 -5.58 -17.61 -0.15
C ALA A 198 -4.73 -16.76 -1.11
N SER A 199 -5.35 -16.03 -2.04
CA SER A 199 -4.68 -15.14 -3.00
C SER A 199 -3.96 -13.97 -2.30
N LEU A 200 -4.56 -13.42 -1.25
CA LEU A 200 -3.92 -12.40 -0.40
C LEU A 200 -2.70 -12.96 0.37
N LEU A 201 -2.82 -14.19 0.89
CA LEU A 201 -1.73 -14.87 1.62
C LEU A 201 -0.57 -15.26 0.68
N ASP A 202 -0.86 -15.66 -0.56
CA ASP A 202 0.16 -15.95 -1.57
C ASP A 202 1.06 -14.71 -1.83
N THR A 203 0.48 -13.51 -1.80
CA THR A 203 1.23 -12.25 -1.93
C THR A 203 2.17 -12.04 -0.73
N ALA A 204 1.71 -12.36 0.48
CA ALA A 204 2.52 -12.24 1.69
C ALA A 204 3.67 -13.26 1.72
N GLU A 205 3.38 -14.52 1.43
CA GLU A 205 4.37 -15.59 1.33
C GLU A 205 5.47 -15.23 0.33
N MET A 206 5.08 -14.82 -0.87
CA MET A 206 5.99 -14.41 -1.94
C MET A 206 6.93 -13.27 -1.50
N LEU A 207 6.40 -12.24 -0.84
CA LEU A 207 7.21 -11.13 -0.35
C LEU A 207 8.16 -11.56 0.79
N PHE A 208 7.73 -12.46 1.67
CA PHE A 208 8.56 -12.98 2.75
C PHE A 208 9.71 -13.85 2.21
N GLU A 209 9.43 -14.72 1.23
CA GLU A 209 10.47 -15.50 0.55
C GLU A 209 11.48 -14.61 -0.17
N LEU A 210 11.01 -13.54 -0.84
CA LEU A 210 11.89 -12.59 -1.50
C LEU A 210 12.74 -11.81 -0.49
N ALA A 211 12.17 -11.39 0.65
CA ALA A 211 12.93 -10.72 1.71
C ALA A 211 14.05 -11.63 2.27
N ARG A 212 13.76 -12.93 2.50
CA ARG A 212 14.77 -13.93 2.87
C ARG A 212 15.85 -14.05 1.80
N LEU A 213 15.47 -14.14 0.52
CA LEU A 213 16.41 -14.23 -0.59
C LEU A 213 17.33 -13.00 -0.69
N VAL A 214 16.77 -11.80 -0.51
CA VAL A 214 17.54 -10.54 -0.48
C VAL A 214 18.61 -10.59 0.62
N GLN A 215 18.23 -10.96 1.84
CA GLN A 215 19.16 -11.11 2.96
C GLN A 215 20.25 -12.15 2.65
N GLU A 216 19.89 -13.33 2.13
CA GLU A 216 20.84 -14.39 1.81
C GLU A 216 21.85 -14.01 0.73
N LYS A 217 21.41 -13.29 -0.31
CA LYS A 217 22.25 -12.97 -1.47
C LYS A 217 23.05 -11.68 -1.32
N THR A 218 22.58 -10.74 -0.50
CA THR A 218 23.18 -9.40 -0.41
C THR A 218 23.64 -9.02 1.00
N GLY A 219 23.22 -9.77 2.01
CA GLY A 219 23.43 -9.43 3.42
C GLY A 219 22.69 -8.16 3.85
N ILE A 220 21.65 -7.76 3.12
CA ILE A 220 20.83 -6.58 3.41
C ILE A 220 19.55 -7.02 4.13
N PRO A 221 19.31 -6.55 5.37
CA PRO A 221 18.05 -6.83 6.06
C PRO A 221 16.94 -5.96 5.47
N VAL A 222 15.79 -6.60 5.23
CA VAL A 222 14.55 -5.91 4.87
C VAL A 222 13.84 -5.51 6.16
N GLU A 223 13.79 -4.21 6.44
CA GLU A 223 13.24 -3.63 7.67
C GLU A 223 11.71 -3.68 7.70
N PHE A 224 11.06 -3.47 6.56
CA PHE A 224 9.61 -3.57 6.43
C PHE A 224 9.20 -4.25 5.13
N ILE A 225 8.03 -4.90 5.17
CA ILE A 225 7.41 -5.53 4.00
C ILE A 225 5.99 -4.98 3.89
N ASN A 226 5.76 -4.20 2.85
CA ASN A 226 4.45 -3.66 2.51
C ASN A 226 3.75 -4.62 1.53
N LEU A 227 2.69 -5.26 1.99
CA LEU A 227 1.92 -6.24 1.20
C LEU A 227 1.10 -5.61 0.08
N GLY A 228 1.11 -4.28 -0.03
CA GLY A 228 0.26 -3.53 -0.93
C GLY A 228 -1.19 -3.47 -0.45
N GLY A 229 -2.07 -3.11 -1.37
CA GLY A 229 -3.51 -3.14 -1.14
C GLY A 229 -4.16 -4.34 -1.83
N GLY A 230 -5.42 -4.17 -2.24
CA GLY A 230 -6.13 -5.15 -3.04
C GLY A 230 -7.07 -6.05 -2.25
N ILE A 231 -7.10 -5.94 -0.92
CA ILE A 231 -8.17 -6.51 -0.10
C ILE A 231 -9.51 -5.98 -0.63
N GLY A 232 -10.37 -6.89 -1.05
CA GLY A 232 -11.62 -6.56 -1.71
C GLY A 232 -12.78 -6.29 -0.75
N VAL A 233 -13.80 -5.68 -1.35
CA VAL A 233 -15.10 -5.43 -0.73
C VAL A 233 -16.18 -6.09 -1.57
N PRO A 234 -17.24 -6.63 -0.94
CA PRO A 234 -18.34 -7.25 -1.68
C PRO A 234 -19.17 -6.15 -2.36
N TYR A 235 -19.10 -6.07 -3.69
CA TYR A 235 -19.91 -5.15 -4.50
C TYR A 235 -21.28 -5.72 -4.83
N ARG A 236 -21.41 -7.05 -4.89
CA ARG A 236 -22.62 -7.72 -5.34
C ARG A 236 -23.27 -8.56 -4.24
N PRO A 237 -24.61 -8.67 -4.26
CA PRO A 237 -25.36 -9.74 -3.63
C PRO A 237 -24.66 -11.11 -3.68
N GLY A 238 -24.35 -11.68 -2.51
CA GLY A 238 -23.80 -13.03 -2.39
C GLY A 238 -22.27 -13.10 -2.37
N GLU A 239 -21.56 -12.02 -2.69
CA GLU A 239 -20.13 -11.92 -2.42
C GLU A 239 -19.90 -11.86 -0.90
N LYS A 240 -18.83 -12.52 -0.46
CA LYS A 240 -18.44 -12.56 0.95
C LYS A 240 -17.33 -11.55 1.21
N GLU A 241 -17.46 -10.82 2.30
CA GLU A 241 -16.39 -9.95 2.76
C GLU A 241 -15.18 -10.77 3.23
N VAL A 242 -13.98 -10.24 2.98
CA VAL A 242 -12.73 -10.84 3.46
C VAL A 242 -12.70 -10.81 4.98
N ASN A 243 -12.47 -11.97 5.61
CA ASN A 243 -12.28 -12.04 7.04
C ASN A 243 -10.87 -11.52 7.41
N LEU A 244 -10.81 -10.24 7.80
CA LEU A 244 -9.54 -9.59 8.15
C LEU A 244 -8.78 -10.30 9.27
N GLN A 245 -9.48 -10.87 10.26
CA GLN A 245 -8.82 -11.57 11.37
C GLN A 245 -8.15 -12.86 10.91
N GLU A 246 -8.81 -13.61 10.03
CA GLU A 246 -8.24 -14.81 9.41
C GLU A 246 -7.05 -14.45 8.51
N PHE A 247 -7.17 -13.39 7.72
CA PHE A 247 -6.06 -12.88 6.91
C PHE A 247 -4.86 -12.48 7.78
N GLY A 248 -5.05 -11.65 8.81
CA GLY A 248 -4.00 -11.22 9.72
C GLY A 248 -3.30 -12.37 10.45
N ALA A 249 -4.06 -13.38 10.90
CA ALA A 249 -3.52 -14.59 11.51
C ALA A 249 -2.74 -15.46 10.51
N GLY A 250 -3.22 -15.55 9.25
CA GLY A 250 -2.51 -16.25 8.18
C GLY A 250 -1.17 -15.59 7.86
N VAL A 251 -1.13 -14.26 7.75
CA VAL A 251 0.11 -13.50 7.57
C VAL A 251 1.07 -13.71 8.74
N GLN A 252 0.58 -13.70 9.98
CA GLN A 252 1.41 -13.98 11.17
C GLN A 252 2.08 -15.35 11.08
N LYS A 253 1.32 -16.38 10.70
CA LYS A 253 1.84 -17.75 10.57
C LYS A 253 2.93 -17.83 9.51
N LEU A 254 2.72 -17.22 8.34
CA LEU A 254 3.70 -17.16 7.26
C LEU A 254 4.98 -16.44 7.71
N TYR A 255 4.84 -15.29 8.38
CA TYR A 255 5.96 -14.53 8.92
C TYR A 255 6.80 -15.39 9.87
N GLN A 256 6.15 -16.07 10.82
CA GLN A 256 6.82 -16.95 11.79
C GLN A 256 7.49 -18.17 11.15
N SER A 257 7.00 -18.67 10.01
CA SER A 257 7.60 -19.83 9.35
C SER A 257 8.74 -19.50 8.39
N ILE A 258 8.75 -18.29 7.83
CA ILE A 258 9.66 -17.91 6.74
C ILE A 258 10.78 -16.98 7.22
N LEU A 259 10.47 -16.05 8.14
CA LEU A 259 11.37 -14.96 8.53
C LEU A 259 11.88 -15.04 9.98
N VAL A 260 11.34 -15.95 10.80
CA VAL A 260 11.78 -16.22 12.19
C VAL A 260 12.36 -17.61 12.28
#